data_AF-A0AAD6EEP0-F1
#
_entry.id   AF-A0AAD6EEP0-F1
#
_cell.length_a   1.000
_cell.length_b   1.000
_cell.length_c   1.000
_cell.angle_alpha   90.00
_cell.angle_beta   90.00
_cell.angle_gamma   90.00
#
_symmetry.space_group_name_H-M   'P 1'
#
loop_
_entity.id
_entity.type
_entity.pdbx_description
1 polymer ?
#
loop_
_entity_poly.entity_id
_entity_poly.type
_entity_poly.pdbx_seq_one_letter_code
_entity_poly.pdbx_strand_id
1 'polypeptide(L)'
;MRPSPSGCWTCKLRHRKCDFRTPTCGECRDRCIPCYGYGPKPSWMDGATAERKELTRIKNAVKLNFRKVRKSQNHVRQVRRERSRIIRSSSPQMPVEGRLTMPSPVVPEIPSPSHPRFLPEVTCKRLEPSRSADLISEGPGHVCNPVQNERSTSTGLHSQHPAPSHVFGSKTASLVMHYLDSVFYWQYPYFRSRSRLGNRGWLLLFLSSGGPLYQAALALSALHQNQAQVSHIDYQRNQEAFEYHSKALRELSEFSRRTETETLLRDKSQLAEFASTSLMLISFVVFNGAEYDWLPHLDAVTNVLSMHSPETLLGPANNTDAAKVSKEHVSNDDQPQPGLEFLMVHAMWFDILSCISTGRVPRIAYRQWLETSKLEMADLMGCYSWVMIAIGDLAHLQAWKTDMKEKGTLSVPNLVTRSKEVDTRLLEGIDELELTIKVNIGLNVEYT
;
A
#
# COMPACT_ATOMS: atom_id res chain seq x y z
N MET A 1 -5.49 -44.08 24.46
CA MET A 1 -5.13 -42.79 23.82
C MET A 1 -6.28 -41.80 23.99
N ARG A 2 -6.03 -40.50 24.15
CA ARG A 2 -7.10 -39.48 24.21
C ARG A 2 -7.53 -39.08 22.79
N PRO A 3 -8.82 -38.84 22.50
CA PRO A 3 -9.25 -38.35 21.19
C PRO A 3 -8.66 -36.96 20.87
N SER A 4 -8.25 -36.77 19.62
CA SER A 4 -7.74 -35.49 19.09
C SER A 4 -8.76 -34.35 19.26
N PRO A 5 -8.31 -33.08 19.43
CA PRO A 5 -9.19 -31.96 19.77
C PRO A 5 -10.32 -31.77 18.75
N SER A 6 -11.55 -31.63 19.24
CA SER A 6 -12.78 -31.60 18.43
C SER A 6 -13.07 -30.23 17.79
N GLY A 7 -12.09 -29.66 17.10
CA GLY A 7 -12.16 -28.33 16.48
C GLY A 7 -12.25 -27.17 17.48
N CYS A 8 -12.47 -25.95 16.99
CA CYS A 8 -12.72 -24.80 17.85
C CYS A 8 -14.14 -24.86 18.44
N TRP A 9 -14.35 -24.23 19.60
CA TRP A 9 -15.62 -24.31 20.33
C TRP A 9 -16.83 -23.81 19.51
N THR A 10 -16.65 -22.81 18.63
CA THR A 10 -17.70 -22.36 17.69
C THR A 10 -18.04 -23.41 16.63
N CYS A 11 -17.05 -24.09 16.06
CA CYS A 11 -17.29 -25.17 15.07
C CYS A 11 -17.93 -26.39 15.72
N LYS A 12 -17.53 -26.72 16.96
CA LYS A 12 -18.14 -27.77 17.78
C LYS A 12 -19.63 -27.48 18.00
N LEU A 13 -19.96 -26.30 18.53
CA LEU A 13 -21.34 -25.83 18.75
C LEU A 13 -22.20 -25.84 17.47
N ARG A 14 -21.60 -25.54 16.31
CA ARG A 14 -22.27 -25.51 15.00
C ARG A 14 -22.40 -26.89 14.32
N HIS A 15 -21.82 -27.95 14.88
CA HIS A 15 -21.58 -29.24 14.22
C HIS A 15 -20.93 -29.08 12.83
N ARG A 16 -19.75 -28.44 12.77
CA ARG A 16 -18.96 -28.25 11.54
C ARG A 16 -17.52 -28.71 11.71
N LYS A 17 -16.97 -29.35 10.66
CA LYS A 17 -15.55 -29.72 10.59
C LYS A 17 -14.69 -28.46 10.68
N CYS A 18 -13.75 -28.42 11.61
CA CYS A 18 -12.81 -27.31 11.76
C CYS A 18 -11.54 -27.56 10.94
N ASP A 19 -10.93 -26.49 10.44
CA ASP A 19 -9.67 -26.46 9.70
C ASP A 19 -8.44 -26.14 10.59
N PHE A 20 -8.64 -26.05 11.91
CA PHE A 20 -7.60 -25.91 12.95
C PHE A 20 -6.67 -24.67 12.85
N ARG A 21 -6.93 -23.72 11.94
CA ARG A 21 -6.17 -22.46 11.84
C ARG A 21 -6.31 -21.59 13.09
N THR A 22 -5.18 -21.08 13.57
CA THR A 22 -5.07 -20.08 14.64
C THR A 22 -4.77 -18.68 14.06
N PRO A 23 -5.17 -17.58 14.73
CA PRO A 23 -5.98 -17.53 15.96
C PRO A 23 -7.46 -17.87 15.73
N THR A 24 -7.96 -17.75 14.49
CA THR A 24 -9.35 -18.05 14.13
C THR A 24 -9.45 -19.03 12.97
N CYS A 25 -10.36 -20.01 13.08
CA CYS A 25 -10.59 -21.00 12.04
C CYS A 25 -11.29 -20.38 10.80
N GLY A 26 -10.96 -20.84 9.59
CA GLY A 26 -11.55 -20.36 8.34
C GLY A 26 -13.07 -20.52 8.34
N GLU A 27 -13.58 -21.66 8.82
CA GLU A 27 -15.03 -21.93 8.91
C GLU A 27 -15.84 -20.85 9.66
N CYS A 28 -15.21 -20.14 10.60
CA CYS A 28 -15.82 -19.03 11.35
C CYS A 28 -15.47 -17.67 10.75
N ARG A 29 -14.22 -17.46 10.34
CA ARG A 29 -13.73 -16.24 9.68
C ARG A 29 -14.53 -15.92 8.41
N ASP A 30 -14.64 -16.89 7.52
CA ASP A 30 -15.26 -16.76 6.20
C ASP A 30 -16.80 -16.58 6.30
N ARG A 31 -17.36 -16.84 7.49
CA ARG A 31 -18.77 -16.58 7.84
C ARG A 31 -18.97 -15.40 8.79
N CYS A 32 -17.91 -14.67 9.11
CA CYS A 32 -17.88 -13.52 10.01
C CYS A 32 -18.62 -13.78 11.32
N ILE A 33 -18.29 -14.90 11.99
CA ILE A 33 -18.83 -15.27 13.30
C ILE A 33 -17.71 -15.44 14.34
N PRO A 34 -17.96 -15.16 15.63
CA PRO A 34 -16.94 -15.27 16.67
C PRO A 34 -16.34 -16.67 16.78
N CYS A 35 -15.01 -16.76 16.72
CA CYS A 35 -14.27 -18.01 16.88
C CYS A 35 -13.73 -18.11 18.31
N TYR A 36 -14.35 -18.93 19.16
CA TYR A 36 -13.95 -19.10 20.57
C TYR A 36 -12.69 -19.96 20.78
N GLY A 37 -11.85 -20.10 19.76
CA GLY A 37 -10.57 -20.80 19.82
C GLY A 37 -10.65 -22.27 20.25
N TYR A 38 -9.51 -22.77 20.72
CA TYR A 38 -9.24 -24.19 21.03
C TYR A 38 -8.88 -24.43 22.51
N GLY A 39 -8.97 -23.40 23.34
CA GLY A 39 -8.54 -23.40 24.74
C GLY A 39 -9.52 -24.08 25.71
N PRO A 40 -9.55 -23.70 27.00
CA PRO A 40 -10.45 -24.32 27.98
C PRO A 40 -11.94 -24.17 27.59
N LYS A 41 -12.78 -25.08 28.10
CA LYS A 41 -14.21 -25.12 27.81
C LYS A 41 -14.89 -23.80 28.23
N PRO A 42 -15.55 -23.05 27.32
CA PRO A 42 -16.26 -21.82 27.69
C PRO A 42 -17.40 -22.09 28.68
N SER A 43 -17.60 -21.19 29.63
CA SER A 43 -18.65 -21.28 30.66
C SER A 43 -20.07 -21.39 30.10
N TRP A 44 -20.33 -20.79 28.93
CA TRP A 44 -21.63 -20.87 28.26
C TRP A 44 -21.88 -22.20 27.53
N MET A 45 -20.91 -23.09 27.38
CA MET A 45 -21.12 -24.43 26.77
C MET A 45 -21.66 -25.40 27.84
N ASP A 46 -22.79 -25.02 28.43
CA ASP A 46 -23.42 -25.66 29.58
C ASP A 46 -24.23 -26.91 29.22
N GLY A 47 -24.43 -27.21 27.93
CA GLY A 47 -25.43 -28.18 27.45
C GLY A 47 -26.89 -27.76 27.71
N ALA A 48 -27.11 -26.59 28.31
CA ALA A 48 -28.37 -26.16 28.88
C ALA A 48 -28.91 -24.92 28.14
N THR A 49 -29.05 -23.77 28.79
CA THR A 49 -29.73 -22.60 28.20
C THR A 49 -28.78 -21.57 27.62
N ALA A 50 -27.56 -21.44 28.16
CA ALA A 50 -26.56 -20.55 27.61
C ALA A 50 -26.10 -21.06 26.24
N GLU A 51 -25.85 -22.38 26.11
CA GLU A 51 -25.42 -23.00 24.85
C GLU A 51 -26.47 -22.84 23.73
N ARG A 52 -27.75 -23.01 24.06
CA ARG A 52 -28.88 -22.78 23.13
C ARG A 52 -29.04 -21.32 22.71
N LYS A 53 -28.85 -20.36 23.63
CA LYS A 53 -28.85 -18.92 23.31
C LYS A 53 -27.69 -18.60 22.36
N GLU A 54 -26.50 -19.09 22.64
CA GLU A 54 -25.30 -18.80 21.85
C GLU A 54 -25.33 -19.44 20.46
N LEU A 55 -25.79 -20.69 20.33
CA LEU A 55 -26.05 -21.33 19.04
C LEU A 55 -27.07 -20.54 18.21
N THR A 56 -28.09 -19.97 18.85
CA THR A 56 -29.11 -19.15 18.18
C THR A 56 -28.52 -17.82 17.70
N ARG A 57 -27.71 -17.15 18.52
CA ARG A 57 -26.97 -15.93 18.16
C ARG A 57 -26.08 -16.16 16.93
N ILE A 58 -25.30 -17.25 16.94
CA ILE A 58 -24.42 -17.65 15.83
C ILE A 58 -25.21 -18.02 14.58
N LYS A 59 -26.30 -18.79 14.68
CA LYS A 59 -27.19 -19.10 13.54
C LYS A 59 -27.75 -17.83 12.88
N ASN A 60 -28.14 -16.84 13.68
CA ASN A 60 -28.64 -15.56 13.19
C ASN A 60 -27.54 -14.75 12.49
N ALA A 61 -26.32 -14.71 13.05
CA ALA A 61 -25.16 -14.06 12.42
C ALA A 61 -24.80 -14.68 11.05
N VAL A 62 -24.74 -16.02 10.95
CA VAL A 62 -24.52 -16.70 9.65
C VAL A 62 -25.63 -16.37 8.64
N LYS A 63 -26.90 -16.37 9.07
CA LYS A 63 -28.05 -16.03 8.23
C LYS A 63 -28.03 -14.57 7.75
N LEU A 64 -27.53 -13.65 8.59
CA LEU A 64 -27.34 -12.24 8.23
C LEU A 64 -26.19 -12.07 7.22
N ASN A 65 -25.06 -12.73 7.44
CA ASN A 65 -23.92 -12.64 6.52
C ASN A 65 -24.28 -13.23 5.14
N PHE A 66 -24.90 -14.41 5.09
CA PHE A 66 -25.38 -15.00 3.83
C PHE A 66 -26.33 -14.05 3.06
N ARG A 67 -27.19 -13.30 3.77
CA ARG A 67 -28.02 -12.24 3.16
C ARG A 67 -27.20 -11.05 2.64
N LYS A 68 -26.13 -10.63 3.33
CA LYS A 68 -25.21 -9.58 2.87
C LYS A 68 -24.46 -10.00 1.60
N VAL A 69 -23.79 -11.17 1.62
CA VAL A 69 -23.03 -11.71 0.48
C VAL A 69 -23.92 -11.90 -0.74
N ARG A 70 -25.15 -12.42 -0.57
CA ARG A 70 -26.09 -12.56 -1.69
C ARG A 70 -26.53 -11.19 -2.26
N LYS A 71 -26.63 -10.14 -1.44
CA LYS A 71 -26.91 -8.77 -1.93
C LYS A 71 -25.73 -8.20 -2.72
N SER A 72 -24.50 -8.30 -2.23
CA SER A 72 -23.32 -7.77 -2.94
C SER A 72 -23.06 -8.50 -4.26
N GLN A 73 -23.15 -9.83 -4.28
CA GLN A 73 -23.05 -10.63 -5.51
C GLN A 73 -24.13 -10.26 -6.54
N ASN A 74 -25.37 -10.01 -6.11
CA ASN A 74 -26.44 -9.56 -7.00
C ASN A 74 -26.15 -8.15 -7.56
N HIS A 75 -25.66 -7.22 -6.72
CA HIS A 75 -25.31 -5.87 -7.16
C HIS A 75 -24.16 -5.89 -8.18
N VAL A 76 -23.09 -6.64 -7.94
CA VAL A 76 -21.99 -6.82 -8.91
C VAL A 76 -22.48 -7.42 -10.23
N ARG A 77 -23.41 -8.39 -10.19
CA ARG A 77 -24.06 -8.95 -11.39
C ARG A 77 -24.91 -7.92 -12.14
N GLN A 78 -25.59 -7.01 -11.43
CA GLN A 78 -26.37 -5.93 -12.02
C GLN A 78 -25.47 -4.88 -12.68
N VAL A 79 -24.43 -4.40 -11.97
CA VAL A 79 -23.44 -3.46 -12.52
C VAL A 79 -22.75 -4.04 -13.75
N ARG A 80 -22.36 -5.32 -13.74
CA ARG A 80 -21.78 -5.99 -14.91
C ARG A 80 -22.75 -6.06 -16.09
N ARG A 81 -24.03 -6.36 -15.85
CA ARG A 81 -25.07 -6.36 -16.90
C ARG A 81 -25.29 -4.97 -17.49
N GLU A 82 -25.29 -3.92 -16.66
CA GLU A 82 -25.49 -2.55 -17.14
C GLU A 82 -24.30 -2.05 -17.94
N ARG A 83 -23.06 -2.33 -17.49
CA ARG A 83 -21.85 -2.07 -18.27
C ARG A 83 -21.86 -2.79 -19.62
N SER A 84 -22.37 -4.03 -19.68
CA SER A 84 -22.57 -4.76 -20.95
C SER A 84 -23.69 -4.21 -21.84
N ARG A 85 -24.69 -3.49 -21.29
CA ARG A 85 -25.69 -2.76 -22.09
C ARG A 85 -25.08 -1.52 -22.71
N ILE A 86 -24.40 -0.70 -21.91
CA ILE A 86 -23.73 0.54 -22.34
C ILE A 86 -22.77 0.24 -23.50
N ILE A 87 -21.93 -0.80 -23.35
CA ILE A 87 -21.00 -1.22 -24.42
C ILE A 87 -21.73 -1.63 -25.72
N ARG A 88 -22.95 -2.20 -25.64
CA ARG A 88 -23.75 -2.53 -26.83
C ARG A 88 -24.43 -1.31 -27.47
N SER A 89 -24.80 -0.29 -26.68
CA SER A 89 -25.39 0.95 -27.21
C SER A 89 -24.38 1.93 -27.79
N SER A 90 -23.08 1.76 -27.51
CA SER A 90 -22.00 2.64 -27.99
C SER A 90 -21.32 2.16 -29.28
N SER A 91 -21.85 1.13 -29.95
CA SER A 91 -21.31 0.65 -31.24
C SER A 91 -22.01 1.35 -32.41
N PRO A 92 -21.30 2.08 -33.29
CA PRO A 92 -21.89 2.64 -34.50
C PRO A 92 -22.43 1.54 -35.42
N GLN A 93 -23.61 1.76 -36.02
CA GLN A 93 -24.13 0.92 -37.09
C GLN A 93 -23.60 1.43 -38.43
N MET A 94 -22.74 0.65 -39.09
CA MET A 94 -22.48 0.82 -40.52
C MET A 94 -23.59 0.09 -41.31
N PRO A 95 -24.13 0.67 -42.39
CA PRO A 95 -25.07 -0.02 -43.26
C PRO A 95 -24.34 -1.15 -44.01
N VAL A 96 -24.98 -2.32 -44.09
CA VAL A 96 -24.50 -3.47 -44.86
C VAL A 96 -25.60 -3.88 -45.83
N GLU A 97 -25.42 -3.56 -47.11
CA GLU A 97 -26.20 -4.13 -48.21
C GLU A 97 -25.71 -5.54 -48.57
N GLY A 98 -26.47 -6.25 -49.43
CA GLY A 98 -25.99 -7.50 -50.05
C GLY A 98 -26.36 -8.79 -49.30
N ARG A 99 -27.67 -9.09 -49.17
CA ARG A 99 -28.12 -10.44 -48.79
C ARG A 99 -27.89 -11.42 -49.95
N LEU A 100 -27.13 -12.49 -49.70
CA LEU A 100 -27.37 -13.82 -50.28
C LEU A 100 -27.39 -14.88 -49.15
N THR A 101 -27.84 -16.10 -49.46
CA THR A 101 -28.57 -16.93 -48.47
C THR A 101 -28.19 -18.42 -48.52
N MET A 102 -28.36 -19.11 -47.38
CA MET A 102 -28.33 -20.58 -47.17
C MET A 102 -26.94 -21.26 -47.18
N PRO A 103 -26.79 -22.48 -46.61
CA PRO A 103 -27.56 -23.14 -45.53
C PRO A 103 -26.70 -23.54 -44.31
N SER A 104 -27.33 -23.98 -43.22
CA SER A 104 -26.62 -24.55 -42.05
C SER A 104 -26.35 -26.06 -42.22
N PRO A 105 -25.13 -26.56 -42.00
CA PRO A 105 -24.84 -27.98 -41.82
C PRO A 105 -25.03 -28.43 -40.36
N VAL A 106 -25.26 -29.73 -40.15
CA VAL A 106 -25.36 -30.39 -38.84
C VAL A 106 -24.02 -31.08 -38.51
N VAL A 107 -23.56 -31.00 -37.27
CA VAL A 107 -22.41 -31.78 -36.75
C VAL A 107 -22.71 -32.28 -35.32
N PRO A 108 -22.47 -33.56 -34.98
CA PRO A 108 -22.71 -34.14 -33.64
C PRO A 108 -21.51 -33.98 -32.66
N GLU A 109 -21.61 -34.63 -31.50
CA GLU A 109 -20.78 -34.43 -30.30
C GLU A 109 -19.40 -35.15 -30.26
N ILE A 110 -18.44 -34.53 -29.54
CA ILE A 110 -17.34 -35.16 -28.73
C ILE A 110 -16.19 -35.84 -29.54
N PRO A 111 -14.91 -35.94 -29.05
CA PRO A 111 -14.26 -35.46 -27.81
C PRO A 111 -13.05 -34.49 -28.03
N SER A 112 -12.42 -34.04 -26.93
CA SER A 112 -11.05 -33.46 -26.91
C SER A 112 -9.98 -34.56 -26.85
N PRO A 113 -8.68 -34.35 -27.21
CA PRO A 113 -7.72 -33.73 -26.25
C PRO A 113 -6.46 -33.02 -26.85
N SER A 114 -5.49 -32.71 -25.98
CA SER A 114 -4.03 -32.50 -26.19
C SER A 114 -3.45 -31.19 -26.77
N HIS A 115 -2.54 -30.61 -25.96
CA HIS A 115 -1.37 -29.76 -26.30
C HIS A 115 -0.30 -30.57 -27.11
N PRO A 116 0.82 -30.00 -27.67
CA PRO A 116 1.54 -28.79 -27.23
C PRO A 116 2.24 -27.90 -28.31
N ARG A 117 2.99 -26.88 -27.81
CA ARG A 117 4.24 -26.22 -28.30
C ARG A 117 4.68 -26.45 -29.78
N PHE A 118 5.15 -25.44 -30.52
CA PHE A 118 6.44 -24.76 -30.26
C PHE A 118 6.60 -23.40 -31.00
N LEU A 119 7.56 -22.59 -30.51
CA LEU A 119 8.18 -21.42 -31.17
C LEU A 119 9.36 -21.88 -32.09
N PRO A 120 9.76 -21.13 -33.14
CA PRO A 120 10.69 -19.99 -32.95
C PRO A 120 10.47 -18.77 -33.88
N GLU A 121 11.32 -17.75 -33.69
CA GLU A 121 11.37 -16.46 -34.41
C GLU A 121 12.03 -16.53 -35.81
N VAL A 122 11.87 -15.46 -36.62
CA VAL A 122 13.01 -14.66 -37.15
C VAL A 122 12.56 -13.31 -37.79
N THR A 123 12.92 -12.23 -37.09
CA THR A 123 13.40 -10.89 -37.46
C THR A 123 13.18 -10.22 -38.86
N CYS A 124 12.44 -9.09 -38.83
CA CYS A 124 12.58 -7.79 -39.55
C CYS A 124 12.98 -7.61 -41.04
N LYS A 125 12.20 -6.74 -41.72
CA LYS A 125 12.56 -5.42 -42.36
C LYS A 125 11.25 -4.74 -42.81
N ARG A 126 10.83 -3.54 -42.35
CA ARG A 126 11.34 -2.15 -42.54
C ARG A 126 11.38 -1.70 -44.01
N LEU A 127 10.51 -0.72 -44.38
CA LEU A 127 10.87 0.49 -45.14
C LEU A 127 9.72 1.53 -45.18
N GLU A 128 10.07 2.78 -44.83
CA GLU A 128 9.41 4.07 -45.11
C GLU A 128 10.00 4.64 -46.45
N PRO A 129 9.82 5.91 -46.91
CA PRO A 129 8.94 7.04 -46.49
C PRO A 129 8.17 7.75 -47.65
N SER A 130 7.38 8.83 -47.36
CA SER A 130 7.68 10.23 -47.83
C SER A 130 6.48 11.19 -48.11
N ARG A 131 6.43 12.31 -47.34
CA ARG A 131 6.16 13.74 -47.75
C ARG A 131 4.79 14.12 -48.42
N SER A 132 4.33 15.38 -48.50
CA SER A 132 4.98 16.72 -48.35
C SER A 132 4.01 17.84 -47.87
N ALA A 133 4.58 18.99 -47.43
CA ALA A 133 4.04 20.38 -47.43
C ALA A 133 2.97 20.84 -46.40
N ASP A 134 2.65 22.13 -46.11
CA ASP A 134 3.35 23.46 -46.00
C ASP A 134 2.29 24.55 -45.61
N LEU A 135 2.49 25.82 -45.12
CA LEU A 135 3.53 26.58 -44.39
C LEU A 135 2.97 27.96 -43.86
N ILE A 136 3.14 28.30 -42.56
CA ILE A 136 3.10 29.68 -41.90
C ILE A 136 1.84 30.61 -42.12
N SER A 137 1.64 31.85 -41.60
CA SER A 137 2.43 32.83 -40.78
C SER A 137 1.60 33.91 -40.00
N GLU A 138 2.29 34.65 -39.09
CA GLU A 138 2.09 36.07 -38.60
C GLU A 138 0.87 36.55 -37.73
N GLY A 139 1.07 37.71 -37.04
CA GLY A 139 0.13 38.49 -36.19
C GLY A 139 0.19 40.00 -36.52
N PRO A 140 0.04 41.01 -35.61
CA PRO A 140 -0.23 41.02 -34.16
C PRO A 140 -1.45 41.91 -33.73
N GLY A 141 -1.61 42.25 -32.44
CA GLY A 141 -2.85 42.83 -31.86
C GLY A 141 -2.93 44.35 -31.60
N HIS A 142 -4.00 44.82 -30.93
CA HIS A 142 -4.10 46.16 -30.32
C HIS A 142 -5.19 46.25 -29.19
N VAL A 143 -5.53 47.46 -28.71
CA VAL A 143 -6.21 47.73 -27.41
C VAL A 143 -7.31 48.79 -27.53
N CYS A 144 -8.50 48.61 -26.90
CA CYS A 144 -9.21 49.61 -26.06
C CYS A 144 -10.64 49.20 -25.60
N ASN A 145 -11.09 49.80 -24.47
CA ASN A 145 -12.48 49.92 -24.01
C ASN A 145 -13.03 51.33 -24.39
N PRO A 146 -14.18 51.85 -23.89
CA PRO A 146 -15.40 51.25 -23.32
C PRO A 146 -16.72 51.73 -24.02
N VAL A 147 -17.88 51.22 -23.62
CA VAL A 147 -19.15 51.98 -23.62
C VAL A 147 -19.91 51.73 -22.31
N GLN A 148 -20.46 52.79 -21.72
CA GLN A 148 -21.22 52.76 -20.46
C GLN A 148 -22.71 52.55 -20.71
N ASN A 149 -23.44 52.04 -19.71
CA ASN A 149 -24.76 52.62 -19.39
C ASN A 149 -25.09 52.45 -17.90
N GLU A 150 -25.72 53.45 -17.30
CA GLU A 150 -25.99 53.53 -15.87
C GLU A 150 -27.49 53.39 -15.57
N ARG A 151 -27.84 52.64 -14.51
CA ARG A 151 -28.98 52.99 -13.66
C ARG A 151 -28.80 52.45 -12.24
N SER A 152 -28.69 53.36 -11.30
CA SER A 152 -28.49 53.06 -9.87
C SER A 152 -29.80 52.70 -9.17
N THR A 153 -29.73 51.82 -8.17
CA THR A 153 -30.63 51.87 -6.99
C THR A 153 -29.92 51.22 -5.81
N SER A 154 -29.73 51.95 -4.72
CA SER A 154 -28.86 51.57 -3.61
C SER A 154 -29.64 51.11 -2.39
N THR A 155 -29.41 49.88 -1.90
CA THR A 155 -29.87 49.46 -0.57
C THR A 155 -28.91 48.44 0.06
N GLY A 156 -28.59 48.62 1.35
CA GLY A 156 -27.97 47.59 2.20
C GLY A 156 -26.43 47.53 2.17
N LEU A 157 -25.80 47.84 3.31
CA LEU A 157 -24.39 47.48 3.51
C LEU A 157 -24.27 45.98 3.82
N HIS A 158 -23.40 45.29 3.08
CA HIS A 158 -22.57 44.25 3.67
C HIS A 158 -21.22 44.23 2.94
N SER A 159 -20.16 44.68 3.62
CA SER A 159 -18.80 44.44 3.14
C SER A 159 -18.48 42.96 3.31
N GLN A 160 -18.77 42.17 2.27
CA GLN A 160 -18.29 40.80 2.18
C GLN A 160 -16.80 40.81 1.84
N HIS A 161 -15.96 41.07 2.85
CA HIS A 161 -14.63 40.49 2.84
C HIS A 161 -14.82 38.96 2.71
N PRO A 162 -14.23 38.30 1.69
CA PRO A 162 -14.27 36.85 1.63
C PRO A 162 -13.57 36.32 2.89
N ALA A 163 -14.30 35.56 3.71
CA ALA A 163 -13.72 34.92 4.88
C ALA A 163 -12.50 34.08 4.45
N PRO A 164 -11.38 34.11 5.20
CA PRO A 164 -10.16 33.42 4.81
C PRO A 164 -10.47 31.93 4.59
N SER A 165 -10.21 31.44 3.38
CA SER A 165 -10.53 30.08 2.98
C SER A 165 -9.71 29.08 3.79
N HIS A 166 -10.30 28.54 4.86
CA HIS A 166 -9.62 27.61 5.75
C HIS A 166 -9.13 26.39 4.96
N VAL A 167 -7.82 26.11 5.04
CA VAL A 167 -7.14 24.98 4.37
C VAL A 167 -7.81 23.64 4.69
N PHE A 168 -8.40 23.51 5.88
CA PHE A 168 -9.15 22.35 6.32
C PHE A 168 -10.56 22.74 6.77
N GLY A 169 -11.55 21.92 6.43
CA GLY A 169 -12.87 21.98 7.07
C GLY A 169 -12.81 21.40 8.49
N SER A 170 -13.66 21.85 9.40
CA SER A 170 -13.59 21.48 10.83
C SER A 170 -13.46 19.97 11.10
N LYS A 171 -14.22 19.13 10.39
CA LYS A 171 -14.13 17.66 10.53
C LYS A 171 -12.79 17.10 10.04
N THR A 172 -12.30 17.55 8.88
CA THR A 172 -11.03 17.04 8.32
C THR A 172 -9.82 17.58 9.07
N ALA A 173 -9.89 18.79 9.65
CA ALA A 173 -8.88 19.29 10.59
C ALA A 173 -8.75 18.38 11.81
N SER A 174 -9.88 17.96 12.41
CA SER A 174 -9.90 17.01 13.53
C SER A 174 -9.31 15.64 13.15
N LEU A 175 -9.59 15.14 11.94
CA LEU A 175 -8.99 13.91 11.42
C LEU A 175 -7.49 14.05 11.11
N VAL A 176 -7.01 15.20 10.63
CA VAL A 176 -5.57 15.47 10.44
C VAL A 176 -4.83 15.51 11.77
N MET A 177 -5.39 16.16 12.79
CA MET A 177 -4.83 16.15 14.15
C MET A 177 -4.83 14.72 14.73
N HIS A 178 -5.92 13.96 14.54
CA HIS A 178 -5.97 12.54 14.92
C HIS A 178 -4.91 11.70 14.21
N TYR A 179 -4.64 11.96 12.91
CA TYR A 179 -3.57 11.29 12.19
C TYR A 179 -2.23 11.53 12.89
N LEU A 180 -1.88 12.80 13.11
CA LEU A 180 -0.60 13.20 13.65
C LEU A 180 -0.39 12.72 15.09
N ASP A 181 -1.38 12.88 15.96
CA ASP A 181 -1.23 12.67 17.40
C ASP A 181 -1.58 11.26 17.88
N SER A 182 -2.20 10.43 17.04
CA SER A 182 -2.48 9.01 17.36
C SER A 182 -1.98 8.05 16.29
N VAL A 183 -2.44 8.18 15.04
CA VAL A 183 -2.21 7.15 14.01
C VAL A 183 -0.73 7.07 13.61
N PHE A 184 -0.06 8.21 13.50
CA PHE A 184 1.36 8.29 13.17
C PHE A 184 2.21 7.55 14.22
N TYR A 185 2.00 7.78 15.51
CA TYR A 185 2.73 7.07 16.57
C TYR A 185 2.33 5.59 16.69
N TRP A 186 1.13 5.21 16.26
CA TRP A 186 0.74 3.80 16.17
C TRP A 186 1.38 3.09 14.96
N GLN A 187 1.61 3.79 13.85
CA GLN A 187 2.35 3.28 12.68
C GLN A 187 3.87 3.25 12.90
N TYR A 188 4.41 4.24 13.61
CA TYR A 188 5.84 4.46 13.79
C TYR A 188 6.20 4.62 15.29
N PRO A 189 5.97 3.58 16.14
CA PRO A 189 6.08 3.69 17.60
C PRO A 189 7.50 3.98 18.12
N TYR A 190 8.52 3.82 17.28
CA TYR A 190 9.92 4.11 17.63
C TYR A 190 10.44 5.42 17.00
N PHE A 191 9.57 6.19 16.32
CA PHE A 191 9.96 7.42 15.64
C PHE A 191 10.62 8.45 16.57
N ARG A 192 11.88 8.78 16.30
CA ARG A 192 12.67 9.77 17.03
C ARG A 192 12.79 11.06 16.23
N SER A 193 12.10 12.13 16.64
CA SER A 193 12.15 13.45 15.97
C SER A 193 13.51 14.17 16.02
N ARG A 194 14.50 13.59 16.72
CA ARG A 194 15.90 14.03 16.77
C ARG A 194 16.84 13.16 15.92
N SER A 195 16.34 12.09 15.28
CA SER A 195 17.14 11.29 14.37
C SER A 195 17.34 12.01 13.04
N ARG A 196 18.18 11.42 12.18
CA ARG A 196 18.41 11.87 10.81
C ARG A 196 17.12 11.96 9.98
N LEU A 197 16.12 11.11 10.27
CA LEU A 197 14.81 11.09 9.61
C LEU A 197 13.98 12.38 9.85
N GLY A 198 14.43 13.25 10.75
CA GLY A 198 13.88 14.58 10.99
C GLY A 198 12.58 14.58 11.78
N ASN A 199 11.81 15.65 11.65
CA ASN A 199 10.53 15.84 12.34
C ASN A 199 9.33 15.68 11.40
N ARG A 200 8.13 15.47 11.94
CA ARG A 200 6.87 15.28 11.19
C ARG A 200 6.34 16.52 10.44
N GLY A 201 7.12 17.60 10.33
CA GLY A 201 6.74 18.84 9.65
C GLY A 201 6.59 18.68 8.13
N TRP A 202 7.39 17.81 7.50
CA TRP A 202 7.25 17.46 6.08
C TRP A 202 5.86 16.89 5.77
N LEU A 203 5.40 16.00 6.64
CA LEU A 203 4.09 15.38 6.53
C LEU A 203 2.99 16.44 6.64
N LEU A 204 3.06 17.35 7.60
CA LEU A 204 2.09 18.44 7.74
C LEU A 204 2.05 19.35 6.49
N LEU A 205 3.20 19.61 5.87
CA LEU A 205 3.28 20.36 4.61
C LEU A 205 2.49 19.66 3.49
N PHE A 206 2.76 18.38 3.22
CA PHE A 206 1.99 17.62 2.22
C PHE A 206 0.51 17.45 2.61
N LEU A 207 0.18 17.28 3.89
CA LEU A 207 -1.22 17.24 4.33
C LEU A 207 -1.96 18.56 4.05
N SER A 208 -1.25 19.70 4.07
CA SER A 208 -1.83 21.02 3.76
C SER A 208 -2.10 21.27 2.27
N SER A 209 -1.59 20.44 1.34
CA SER A 209 -1.90 20.54 -0.09
C SER A 209 -3.35 20.16 -0.44
N GLY A 210 -4.00 19.37 0.43
CA GLY A 210 -5.31 18.77 0.16
C GLY A 210 -5.27 17.58 -0.82
N GLY A 211 -4.08 17.19 -1.30
CA GLY A 211 -3.83 16.17 -2.32
C GLY A 211 -4.01 14.72 -1.85
N PRO A 212 -3.54 13.73 -2.64
CA PRO A 212 -3.79 12.31 -2.40
C PRO A 212 -3.28 11.81 -1.04
N LEU A 213 -2.16 12.35 -0.53
CA LEU A 213 -1.65 12.00 0.80
C LEU A 213 -2.62 12.39 1.92
N TYR A 214 -3.19 13.59 1.83
CA TYR A 214 -4.19 14.07 2.78
C TYR A 214 -5.43 13.18 2.78
N GLN A 215 -5.92 12.76 1.61
CA GLN A 215 -7.02 11.79 1.55
C GLN A 215 -6.65 10.43 2.20
N ALA A 216 -5.42 9.95 2.01
CA ALA A 216 -4.95 8.70 2.62
C ALA A 216 -4.82 8.79 4.16
N ALA A 217 -4.34 9.92 4.68
CA ALA A 217 -4.26 10.19 6.12
C ALA A 217 -5.66 10.33 6.77
N LEU A 218 -6.62 10.96 6.09
CA LEU A 218 -8.02 10.99 6.52
C LEU A 218 -8.63 9.58 6.56
N ALA A 219 -8.34 8.74 5.55
CA ALA A 219 -8.80 7.35 5.49
C ALA A 219 -8.28 6.52 6.67
N LEU A 220 -6.98 6.60 6.95
CA LEU A 220 -6.33 5.95 8.09
C LEU A 220 -6.87 6.46 9.44
N SER A 221 -7.17 7.75 9.55
CA SER A 221 -7.70 8.35 10.79
C SER A 221 -9.13 7.91 11.07
N ALA A 222 -9.99 7.93 10.05
CA ALA A 222 -11.34 7.37 10.17
C ALA A 222 -11.28 5.88 10.54
N LEU A 223 -10.43 5.08 9.87
CA LEU A 223 -10.23 3.66 10.18
C LEU A 223 -9.79 3.43 11.64
N HIS A 224 -8.85 4.22 12.16
CA HIS A 224 -8.36 4.09 13.54
C HIS A 224 -9.41 4.51 14.58
N GLN A 225 -10.08 5.66 14.40
CA GLN A 225 -11.18 6.08 15.30
C GLN A 225 -12.28 5.02 15.36
N ASN A 226 -12.59 4.43 14.19
CA ASN A 226 -13.54 3.35 14.04
C ASN A 226 -13.14 2.04 14.76
N GLN A 227 -11.85 1.76 14.94
CA GLN A 227 -11.39 0.60 15.70
C GLN A 227 -11.42 0.84 17.22
N ALA A 228 -11.16 2.08 17.67
CA ALA A 228 -11.12 2.43 19.09
C ALA A 228 -12.50 2.47 19.78
N GLN A 229 -13.58 2.80 19.05
CA GLN A 229 -14.88 3.14 19.67
C GLN A 229 -15.81 1.92 19.79
N VAL A 230 -15.80 1.23 20.95
CA VAL A 230 -16.56 -0.03 21.16
C VAL A 230 -18.09 0.20 21.18
N SER A 231 -18.77 -0.02 20.05
CA SER A 231 -20.23 -0.09 19.95
C SER A 231 -20.68 -0.91 18.73
N HIS A 232 -21.77 -1.67 18.86
CA HIS A 232 -22.23 -2.59 17.82
C HIS A 232 -22.85 -1.85 16.61
N ILE A 233 -22.14 -1.82 15.47
CA ILE A 233 -22.62 -1.95 14.07
C ILE A 233 -21.41 -1.72 13.14
N ASP A 234 -20.76 -2.80 12.72
CA ASP A 234 -19.40 -2.74 12.14
C ASP A 234 -19.38 -2.39 10.64
N TYR A 235 -20.54 -2.40 9.97
CA TYR A 235 -20.61 -2.41 8.50
C TYR A 235 -20.80 -1.04 7.83
N GLN A 236 -21.47 -0.09 8.48
CA GLN A 236 -21.56 1.29 7.98
C GLN A 236 -20.38 2.15 8.46
N ARG A 237 -19.72 1.71 9.53
CA ARG A 237 -18.67 2.44 10.22
C ARG A 237 -17.46 2.78 9.30
N ASN A 238 -16.91 1.79 8.60
CA ASN A 238 -15.76 2.02 7.71
C ASN A 238 -16.13 2.72 6.39
N GLN A 239 -17.40 3.07 6.13
CA GLN A 239 -17.80 3.66 4.84
C GLN A 239 -17.04 4.97 4.55
N GLU A 240 -16.97 5.88 5.52
CA GLU A 240 -16.20 7.14 5.39
C GLU A 240 -14.70 6.89 5.18
N ALA A 241 -14.13 5.91 5.88
CA ALA A 241 -12.74 5.51 5.69
C ALA A 241 -12.47 4.99 4.26
N PHE A 242 -13.40 4.21 3.70
CA PHE A 242 -13.36 3.76 2.30
C PHE A 242 -13.63 4.87 1.28
N GLU A 243 -14.44 5.88 1.59
CA GLU A 243 -14.67 7.04 0.73
C GLU A 243 -13.38 7.88 0.60
N TYR A 244 -12.71 8.17 1.72
CA TYR A 244 -11.39 8.82 1.70
C TYR A 244 -10.32 7.97 0.99
N HIS A 245 -10.24 6.66 1.25
CA HIS A 245 -9.31 5.76 0.56
C HIS A 245 -9.56 5.72 -0.97
N SER A 246 -10.82 5.64 -1.39
CA SER A 246 -11.19 5.63 -2.81
C SER A 246 -10.84 6.95 -3.51
N LYS A 247 -10.94 8.07 -2.78
CA LYS A 247 -10.53 9.38 -3.26
C LYS A 247 -9.00 9.48 -3.39
N ALA A 248 -8.25 9.05 -2.37
CA ALA A 248 -6.79 8.98 -2.39
C ALA A 248 -6.27 8.17 -3.58
N LEU A 249 -6.83 6.96 -3.79
CA LEU A 249 -6.45 6.08 -4.89
C LEU A 249 -6.76 6.69 -6.26
N ARG A 250 -7.90 7.38 -6.41
CA ARG A 250 -8.23 8.08 -7.66
C ARG A 250 -7.25 9.22 -7.93
N GLU A 251 -6.96 10.05 -6.93
CA GLU A 251 -6.06 11.20 -7.07
C GLU A 251 -4.61 10.76 -7.36
N LEU A 252 -4.12 9.70 -6.70
CA LEU A 252 -2.83 9.08 -7.02
C LEU A 252 -2.81 8.48 -8.44
N SER A 253 -3.92 7.90 -8.91
CA SER A 253 -4.05 7.36 -10.27
C SER A 253 -4.10 8.46 -11.33
N GLU A 254 -4.72 9.60 -11.03
CA GLU A 254 -4.75 10.77 -11.92
C GLU A 254 -3.40 11.48 -11.99
N PHE A 255 -2.70 11.58 -10.85
CA PHE A 255 -1.31 12.02 -10.76
C PHE A 255 -0.38 11.14 -11.60
N SER A 256 -0.40 9.81 -11.37
CA SER A 256 0.46 8.83 -12.07
C SER A 256 0.18 8.71 -13.57
N ARG A 257 -0.91 9.30 -14.06
CA ARG A 257 -1.27 9.39 -15.49
C ARG A 257 -0.84 10.72 -16.13
N ARG A 258 -0.62 11.77 -15.32
CA ARG A 258 -0.22 13.11 -15.78
C ARG A 258 1.29 13.34 -15.67
N THR A 259 1.93 12.77 -14.65
CA THR A 259 3.37 12.86 -14.43
C THR A 259 4.08 11.71 -15.15
N GLU A 260 4.95 12.02 -16.10
CA GLU A 260 5.83 11.05 -16.75
C GLU A 260 6.86 10.49 -15.75
N THR A 261 7.27 9.23 -15.90
CA THR A 261 8.19 8.57 -14.95
C THR A 261 9.49 9.34 -14.76
N GLU A 262 10.07 9.90 -15.83
CA GLU A 262 11.30 10.71 -15.75
C GLU A 262 11.09 12.01 -14.95
N THR A 263 9.92 12.64 -15.07
CA THR A 263 9.53 13.79 -14.26
C THR A 263 9.34 13.40 -12.79
N LEU A 264 8.72 12.24 -12.52
CA LEU A 264 8.52 11.74 -11.15
C LEU A 264 9.85 11.38 -10.46
N LEU A 265 10.82 10.84 -11.20
CA LEU A 265 12.16 10.53 -10.69
C LEU A 265 13.00 11.79 -10.45
N ARG A 266 12.82 12.86 -11.25
CA ARG A 266 13.56 14.11 -11.05
C ARG A 266 12.94 14.99 -9.96
N ASP A 267 11.62 15.16 -9.93
CA ASP A 267 10.94 15.97 -8.92
C ASP A 267 10.81 15.18 -7.61
N LYS A 268 11.81 15.36 -6.73
CA LYS A 268 11.87 14.75 -5.40
C LYS A 268 10.65 15.07 -4.52
N SER A 269 9.88 16.14 -4.77
CA SER A 269 8.67 16.48 -4.03
C SER A 269 7.46 15.69 -4.54
N GLN A 270 7.30 15.57 -5.86
CA GLN A 270 6.33 14.67 -6.48
C GLN A 270 6.59 13.21 -6.10
N LEU A 271 7.87 12.80 -6.05
CA LEU A 271 8.29 11.48 -5.58
C LEU A 271 7.87 11.24 -4.12
N ALA A 272 8.05 12.23 -3.24
CA ALA A 272 7.66 12.14 -1.84
C ALA A 272 6.14 12.04 -1.68
N GLU A 273 5.33 12.79 -2.42
CA GLU A 273 3.85 12.67 -2.37
C GLU A 273 3.37 11.31 -2.92
N PHE A 274 3.97 10.82 -4.02
CA PHE A 274 3.70 9.49 -4.57
C PHE A 274 4.02 8.36 -3.60
N ALA A 275 5.24 8.37 -3.03
CA ALA A 275 5.71 7.33 -2.13
C ALA A 275 4.92 7.34 -0.81
N SER A 276 4.75 8.51 -0.18
CA SER A 276 3.99 8.64 1.06
C SER A 276 2.53 8.21 0.90
N THR A 277 1.87 8.59 -0.20
CA THR A 277 0.49 8.13 -0.48
C THR A 277 0.45 6.61 -0.64
N SER A 278 1.35 6.04 -1.45
CA SER A 278 1.41 4.60 -1.69
C SER A 278 1.61 3.80 -0.39
N LEU A 279 2.50 4.27 0.48
CA LEU A 279 2.78 3.67 1.78
C LEU A 279 1.59 3.80 2.76
N MET A 280 0.84 4.92 2.72
CA MET A 280 -0.41 5.04 3.46
C MET A 280 -1.53 4.15 2.91
N LEU A 281 -1.59 3.91 1.59
CA LEU A 281 -2.56 2.99 0.98
C LEU A 281 -2.26 1.52 1.35
N ILE A 282 -0.99 1.10 1.33
CA ILE A 282 -0.54 -0.20 1.87
C ILE A 282 -1.01 -0.33 3.32
N SER A 283 -0.67 0.67 4.15
CA SER A 283 -1.05 0.71 5.57
C SER A 283 -2.56 0.54 5.76
N PHE A 284 -3.38 1.29 5.01
CA PHE A 284 -4.84 1.24 5.11
C PHE A 284 -5.40 -0.17 4.84
N VAL A 285 -4.98 -0.82 3.75
CA VAL A 285 -5.54 -2.14 3.40
C VAL A 285 -5.01 -3.24 4.34
N VAL A 286 -3.76 -3.15 4.79
CA VAL A 286 -3.18 -4.07 5.79
C VAL A 286 -3.92 -3.94 7.13
N PHE A 287 -4.16 -2.72 7.63
CA PHE A 287 -4.87 -2.50 8.89
C PHE A 287 -6.39 -2.76 8.81
N ASN A 288 -6.95 -2.82 7.59
CA ASN A 288 -8.30 -3.34 7.32
C ASN A 288 -8.29 -4.87 7.06
N GLY A 289 -7.14 -5.56 7.17
CA GLY A 289 -7.04 -7.02 7.14
C GLY A 289 -6.95 -7.67 5.75
N ALA A 290 -6.48 -6.96 4.73
CA ALA A 290 -6.26 -7.51 3.40
C ALA A 290 -5.08 -8.49 3.35
N GLU A 291 -5.23 -9.63 2.67
CA GLU A 291 -4.18 -10.66 2.56
C GLU A 291 -3.17 -10.32 1.45
N TYR A 292 -3.62 -9.79 0.30
CA TYR A 292 -2.77 -9.48 -0.86
C TYR A 292 -3.04 -8.13 -1.54
N ASP A 293 -4.11 -7.41 -1.20
CA ASP A 293 -4.52 -6.17 -1.90
C ASP A 293 -3.54 -5.00 -1.71
N TRP A 294 -2.57 -5.12 -0.82
CA TRP A 294 -1.44 -4.21 -0.66
C TRP A 294 -0.35 -4.40 -1.73
N LEU A 295 -0.26 -5.58 -2.37
CA LEU A 295 0.82 -5.89 -3.31
C LEU A 295 0.88 -4.93 -4.50
N PRO A 296 -0.23 -4.52 -5.16
CA PRO A 296 -0.16 -3.54 -6.26
C PRO A 296 0.41 -2.18 -5.83
N HIS A 297 0.17 -1.76 -4.58
CA HIS A 297 0.72 -0.51 -4.05
C HIS A 297 2.21 -0.64 -3.72
N LEU A 298 2.63 -1.79 -3.15
CA LEU A 298 4.04 -2.07 -2.93
C LEU A 298 4.78 -2.19 -4.26
N ASP A 299 4.23 -2.96 -5.21
CA ASP A 299 4.76 -3.16 -6.56
C ASP A 299 4.98 -1.81 -7.26
N ALA A 300 4.02 -0.88 -7.16
CA ALA A 300 4.16 0.47 -7.70
C ALA A 300 5.28 1.28 -7.03
N VAL A 301 5.31 1.37 -5.69
CA VAL A 301 6.29 2.22 -4.99
C VAL A 301 7.71 1.64 -5.07
N THR A 302 7.88 0.32 -4.98
CA THR A 302 9.21 -0.30 -5.10
C THR A 302 9.79 -0.13 -6.50
N ASN A 303 8.97 -0.20 -7.56
CA ASN A 303 9.46 -0.07 -8.94
C ASN A 303 9.97 1.33 -9.27
N VAL A 304 9.49 2.37 -8.56
CA VAL A 304 9.99 3.74 -8.71
C VAL A 304 11.22 3.94 -7.82
N LEU A 305 11.15 3.55 -6.53
CA LEU A 305 12.26 3.76 -5.59
C LEU A 305 13.49 2.89 -5.88
N SER A 306 13.34 1.74 -6.55
CA SER A 306 14.48 0.93 -7.02
C SER A 306 15.29 1.58 -8.15
N MET A 307 14.78 2.66 -8.76
CA MET A 307 15.50 3.44 -9.78
C MET A 307 16.45 4.48 -9.16
N HIS A 308 16.44 4.62 -7.83
CA HIS A 308 17.30 5.56 -7.10
C HIS A 308 18.39 4.86 -6.30
N SER A 309 19.58 5.43 -6.33
CA SER A 309 20.66 5.14 -5.39
C SER A 309 20.66 6.16 -4.24
N PRO A 310 21.28 5.85 -3.08
CA PRO A 310 21.38 6.79 -1.96
C PRO A 310 22.05 8.11 -2.36
N GLU A 311 23.11 8.04 -3.15
CA GLU A 311 23.92 9.19 -3.58
C GLU A 311 23.12 10.10 -4.53
N THR A 312 22.25 9.51 -5.37
CA THR A 312 21.35 10.23 -6.27
C THR A 312 20.25 10.96 -5.51
N LEU A 313 19.67 10.32 -4.48
CA LEU A 313 18.49 10.84 -3.80
C LEU A 313 18.84 11.81 -2.67
N LEU A 314 19.80 11.41 -1.82
CA LEU A 314 20.21 12.11 -0.61
C LEU A 314 21.37 13.09 -0.84
N GLY A 315 22.00 13.03 -2.03
CA GLY A 315 23.21 13.76 -2.36
C GLY A 315 24.48 13.06 -1.86
N PRO A 316 25.66 13.64 -2.10
CA PRO A 316 26.90 13.15 -1.53
C PRO A 316 26.85 13.24 0.00
N ALA A 317 27.30 12.18 0.68
CA ALA A 317 27.40 12.14 2.13
C ALA A 317 28.54 13.08 2.62
N ASN A 318 28.23 14.36 2.75
CA ASN A 318 29.21 15.39 3.11
C ASN A 318 29.85 15.10 4.48
N ASN A 319 31.13 14.74 4.47
CA ASN A 319 31.95 14.63 5.66
C ASN A 319 31.94 15.98 6.42
N THR A 320 31.75 15.91 7.73
CA THR A 320 31.21 17.03 8.53
C THR A 320 32.25 18.09 8.92
N ASP A 321 33.43 18.09 8.27
CA ASP A 321 34.58 18.93 8.58
C ASP A 321 34.77 20.12 7.61
N ALA A 322 33.97 20.23 6.55
CA ALA A 322 34.03 21.32 5.56
C ALA A 322 33.26 22.58 5.99
N ALA A 323 33.37 22.99 7.25
CA ALA A 323 32.77 24.23 7.74
C ALA A 323 33.55 25.45 7.21
N LYS A 324 32.89 26.25 6.34
CA LYS A 324 33.35 27.44 5.59
C LYS A 324 33.92 27.13 4.19
N VAL A 325 33.18 27.51 3.15
CA VAL A 325 33.59 28.48 2.11
C VAL A 325 32.34 28.90 1.30
N SER A 326 32.35 30.14 0.77
CA SER A 326 31.40 30.76 -0.20
C SER A 326 29.89 30.46 -0.11
N LYS A 327 29.09 31.44 0.32
CA LYS A 327 27.65 31.53 -0.01
C LYS A 327 27.46 32.20 -1.38
N GLU A 328 27.62 31.47 -2.48
CA GLU A 328 27.23 31.97 -3.81
C GLU A 328 26.44 30.90 -4.58
N HIS A 329 25.28 31.30 -5.12
CA HIS A 329 24.38 30.55 -6.00
C HIS A 329 24.30 29.02 -5.86
N VAL A 330 23.88 28.54 -4.68
CA VAL A 330 23.29 27.20 -4.56
C VAL A 330 21.90 27.22 -5.23
N SER A 331 21.68 26.33 -6.18
CA SER A 331 20.38 26.15 -6.83
C SER A 331 19.35 25.54 -5.87
N ASN A 332 18.07 25.89 -5.99
CA ASN A 332 17.00 25.32 -5.15
C ASN A 332 16.83 23.79 -5.30
N ASP A 333 17.42 23.15 -6.32
CA ASP A 333 17.44 21.70 -6.54
C ASP A 333 18.27 20.93 -5.47
N ASP A 334 19.20 21.60 -4.78
CA ASP A 334 20.15 20.98 -3.84
C ASP A 334 19.63 20.83 -2.39
N GLN A 335 18.44 21.34 -2.06
CA GLN A 335 17.89 21.13 -0.72
C GLN A 335 17.40 19.66 -0.55
N PRO A 336 17.81 18.95 0.51
CA PRO A 336 17.33 17.59 0.76
C PRO A 336 15.84 17.62 1.06
N GLN A 337 15.02 16.92 0.26
CA GLN A 337 13.57 16.98 0.41
C GLN A 337 13.13 16.44 1.78
N PRO A 338 12.41 17.24 2.59
CA PRO A 338 11.99 16.83 3.92
C PRO A 338 11.17 15.52 3.89
N GLY A 339 11.59 14.55 4.68
CA GLY A 339 10.92 13.25 4.82
C GLY A 339 11.28 12.18 3.79
N LEU A 340 12.07 12.47 2.75
CA LEU A 340 12.37 11.48 1.72
C LEU A 340 13.18 10.27 2.28
N GLU A 341 14.06 10.49 3.25
CA GLU A 341 14.73 9.41 4.01
C GLU A 341 13.76 8.54 4.82
N PHE A 342 12.80 9.17 5.51
CA PHE A 342 11.73 8.47 6.23
C PHE A 342 10.93 7.56 5.28
N LEU A 343 10.62 8.05 4.08
CA LEU A 343 9.88 7.30 3.07
C LEU A 343 10.69 6.14 2.49
N MET A 344 12.00 6.29 2.30
CA MET A 344 12.89 5.19 1.91
C MET A 344 12.95 4.10 2.99
N VAL A 345 13.15 4.47 4.26
CA VAL A 345 13.14 3.53 5.40
C VAL A 345 11.80 2.79 5.49
N HIS A 346 10.68 3.49 5.35
CA HIS A 346 9.34 2.88 5.36
C HIS A 346 9.06 1.98 4.14
N ALA A 347 9.56 2.34 2.95
CA ALA A 347 9.43 1.50 1.76
C ALA A 347 10.25 0.21 1.87
N MET A 348 11.51 0.30 2.32
CA MET A 348 12.36 -0.87 2.58
C MET A 348 11.76 -1.80 3.64
N TRP A 349 11.11 -1.25 4.68
CA TRP A 349 10.42 -2.04 5.69
C TRP A 349 9.33 -2.93 5.08
N PHE A 350 8.44 -2.38 4.25
CA PHE A 350 7.42 -3.19 3.57
C PHE A 350 8.02 -4.13 2.52
N ASP A 351 9.02 -3.69 1.74
CA ASP A 351 9.63 -4.51 0.68
C ASP A 351 10.30 -5.77 1.27
N ILE A 352 11.14 -5.60 2.30
CA ILE A 352 11.81 -6.71 2.98
C ILE A 352 10.82 -7.63 3.71
N LEU A 353 9.85 -7.08 4.46
CA LEU A 353 8.87 -7.92 5.16
C LEU A 353 7.88 -8.61 4.20
N SER A 354 7.66 -8.08 2.99
CA SER A 354 6.83 -8.74 1.98
C SER A 354 7.34 -10.13 1.61
N CYS A 355 8.65 -10.34 1.68
CA CYS A 355 9.31 -11.59 1.32
C CYS A 355 8.82 -12.76 2.18
N ILE A 356 8.55 -12.52 3.46
CA ILE A 356 8.07 -13.52 4.43
C ILE A 356 6.70 -14.09 4.01
N SER A 357 5.79 -13.23 3.55
CA SER A 357 4.42 -13.60 3.18
C SER A 357 4.25 -14.00 1.71
N THR A 358 5.19 -13.64 0.84
CA THR A 358 5.06 -13.80 -0.62
C THR A 358 6.07 -14.75 -1.26
N GLY A 359 7.20 -15.03 -0.60
CA GLY A 359 8.33 -15.74 -1.20
C GLY A 359 9.07 -14.94 -2.29
N ARG A 360 8.73 -13.65 -2.49
CA ARG A 360 9.49 -12.72 -3.34
C ARG A 360 10.84 -12.37 -2.68
N VAL A 361 11.73 -11.77 -3.45
CA VAL A 361 12.91 -11.04 -2.94
C VAL A 361 12.61 -9.53 -2.92
N PRO A 362 13.33 -8.72 -2.12
CA PRO A 362 13.21 -7.27 -2.17
C PRO A 362 13.58 -6.72 -3.55
N ARG A 363 13.00 -5.58 -3.94
CA ARG A 363 13.34 -4.85 -5.18
C ARG A 363 14.21 -3.63 -4.95
N ILE A 364 14.04 -2.94 -3.83
CA ILE A 364 14.92 -1.84 -3.44
C ILE A 364 16.27 -2.44 -3.05
N ALA A 365 17.38 -1.79 -3.43
CA ALA A 365 18.75 -2.24 -3.16
C ALA A 365 19.14 -2.07 -1.69
N TYR A 366 18.38 -2.67 -0.77
CA TYR A 366 18.39 -2.40 0.67
C TYR A 366 19.78 -2.46 1.32
N ARG A 367 20.70 -3.30 0.84
CA ARG A 367 22.11 -3.28 1.30
C ARG A 367 22.80 -1.96 1.02
N GLN A 368 22.79 -1.44 -0.21
CA GLN A 368 23.42 -0.15 -0.54
C GLN A 368 22.82 0.99 0.31
N TRP A 369 21.51 0.94 0.59
CA TRP A 369 20.85 1.91 1.45
C TRP A 369 21.26 1.74 2.92
N LEU A 370 21.12 0.55 3.50
CA LEU A 370 21.30 0.32 4.94
C LEU A 370 22.77 0.21 5.37
N GLU A 371 23.68 -0.21 4.49
CA GLU A 371 25.13 -0.30 4.77
C GLU A 371 25.82 1.05 4.49
N THR A 372 25.57 1.69 3.33
CA THR A 372 26.31 2.91 2.93
C THR A 372 25.69 4.19 3.47
N SER A 373 24.36 4.31 3.49
CA SER A 373 23.71 5.62 3.63
C SER A 373 23.52 6.10 5.07
N LYS A 374 23.91 5.33 6.09
CA LYS A 374 23.70 5.64 7.53
C LYS A 374 22.22 5.93 7.86
N LEU A 375 21.32 5.08 7.36
CA LEU A 375 19.90 5.10 7.69
C LEU A 375 19.58 3.99 8.70
N GLU A 376 19.17 4.38 9.90
CA GLU A 376 18.80 3.44 10.95
C GLU A 376 17.31 3.09 10.90
N MET A 377 17.02 1.83 10.54
CA MET A 377 15.66 1.27 10.62
C MET A 377 15.10 1.33 12.06
N ALA A 378 15.99 1.34 13.06
CA ALA A 378 15.65 1.40 14.48
C ALA A 378 15.00 2.74 14.89
N ASP A 379 15.38 3.85 14.24
CA ASP A 379 14.86 5.19 14.53
C ASP A 379 13.44 5.46 13.98
N LEU A 380 12.85 4.46 13.31
CA LEU A 380 11.46 4.48 12.83
C LEU A 380 10.65 3.26 13.31
N MET A 381 11.20 2.06 13.11
CA MET A 381 10.51 0.77 13.27
C MET A 381 11.04 -0.07 14.45
N GLY A 382 12.07 0.40 15.17
CA GLY A 382 12.61 -0.27 16.36
C GLY A 382 13.43 -1.54 16.10
N CYS A 383 13.76 -1.83 14.83
CA CYS A 383 14.55 -2.97 14.41
C CYS A 383 15.86 -2.50 13.79
N TYR A 384 17.01 -3.07 14.18
CA TYR A 384 18.32 -2.66 13.67
C TYR A 384 18.49 -2.97 12.18
N SER A 385 19.22 -2.11 11.46
CA SER A 385 19.43 -2.23 10.02
C SER A 385 20.07 -3.58 9.61
N TRP A 386 20.97 -4.14 10.43
CA TRP A 386 21.57 -5.46 10.16
C TRP A 386 20.57 -6.63 10.21
N VAL A 387 19.53 -6.56 11.05
CA VAL A 387 18.46 -7.57 11.12
C VAL A 387 17.66 -7.53 9.81
N MET A 388 17.35 -6.33 9.32
CA MET A 388 16.61 -6.15 8.07
C MET A 388 17.43 -6.60 6.85
N ILE A 389 18.74 -6.36 6.84
CA ILE A 389 19.67 -6.92 5.85
C ILE A 389 19.61 -8.45 5.87
N ALA A 390 19.70 -9.08 7.05
CA ALA A 390 19.65 -10.54 7.17
C ALA A 390 18.33 -11.15 6.68
N ILE A 391 17.18 -10.50 6.92
CA ILE A 391 15.87 -10.95 6.38
C ILE A 391 15.86 -10.87 4.85
N GLY A 392 16.39 -9.79 4.26
CA GLY A 392 16.55 -9.64 2.81
C GLY A 392 17.46 -10.72 2.21
N ASP A 393 18.62 -10.97 2.83
CA ASP A 393 19.57 -12.01 2.42
C ASP A 393 18.93 -13.40 2.44
N LEU A 394 18.16 -13.74 3.47
CA LEU A 394 17.44 -15.02 3.55
C LEU A 394 16.45 -15.19 2.39
N ALA A 395 15.79 -14.12 1.94
CA ALA A 395 14.93 -14.16 0.77
C ALA A 395 15.73 -14.46 -0.52
N HIS A 396 16.84 -13.77 -0.76
CA HIS A 396 17.70 -14.05 -1.93
C HIS A 396 18.34 -15.44 -1.87
N LEU A 397 18.77 -15.89 -0.69
CA LEU A 397 19.34 -17.22 -0.47
C LEU A 397 18.31 -18.32 -0.75
N GLN A 398 17.06 -18.15 -0.30
CA GLN A 398 15.97 -19.08 -0.55
C GLN A 398 15.53 -19.06 -2.03
N ALA A 399 15.53 -17.91 -2.70
CA ALA A 399 15.27 -17.81 -4.13
C ALA A 399 16.36 -18.55 -4.95
N TRP A 400 17.64 -18.25 -4.71
CA TRP A 400 18.78 -18.93 -5.36
C TRP A 400 18.78 -20.44 -5.11
N LYS A 401 18.52 -20.87 -3.88
CA LYS A 401 18.40 -22.28 -3.48
C LYS A 401 17.25 -23.00 -4.19
N THR A 402 16.21 -22.27 -4.61
CA THR A 402 15.08 -22.82 -5.37
C THR A 402 15.45 -22.93 -6.85
N ASP A 403 16.00 -21.88 -7.45
CA ASP A 403 16.53 -21.86 -8.83
C ASP A 403 17.57 -22.97 -9.08
N MET A 404 18.53 -23.15 -8.17
CA MET A 404 19.53 -24.22 -8.24
C MET A 404 18.94 -25.63 -8.06
N LYS A 405 17.80 -25.77 -7.37
CA LYS A 405 17.08 -27.06 -7.29
C LYS A 405 16.34 -27.38 -8.58
N GLU A 406 15.64 -26.40 -9.14
CA GLU A 406 14.90 -26.55 -10.40
C GLU A 406 15.85 -26.85 -11.57
N LYS A 407 17.06 -26.28 -11.56
CA LYS A 407 18.14 -26.57 -12.51
C LYS A 407 18.94 -27.83 -12.19
N GLY A 408 18.69 -28.51 -11.07
CA GLY A 408 19.44 -29.70 -10.64
C GLY A 408 20.92 -29.45 -10.27
N THR A 409 21.32 -28.19 -10.05
CA THR A 409 22.72 -27.75 -9.87
C THR A 409 23.08 -27.34 -8.44
N LEU A 410 22.20 -27.61 -7.46
CA LEU A 410 22.42 -27.23 -6.05
C LEU A 410 23.63 -27.93 -5.43
N SER A 411 24.74 -27.20 -5.31
CA SER A 411 25.88 -27.57 -4.46
C SER A 411 25.55 -27.33 -2.98
N VAL A 412 25.46 -28.41 -2.20
CA VAL A 412 25.24 -28.35 -0.74
C VAL A 412 26.37 -27.61 -0.01
N PRO A 413 27.68 -27.82 -0.32
CA PRO A 413 28.76 -27.00 0.26
C PRO A 413 28.59 -25.50 0.00
N ASN A 414 28.19 -25.11 -1.23
CA ASN A 414 27.95 -23.70 -1.56
C ASN A 414 26.77 -23.13 -0.74
N LEU A 415 25.67 -23.87 -0.63
CA LEU A 415 24.54 -23.49 0.22
C LEU A 415 24.95 -23.27 1.68
N VAL A 416 25.80 -24.15 2.25
CA VAL A 416 26.32 -24.01 3.62
C VAL A 416 27.22 -22.78 3.76
N THR A 417 28.09 -22.50 2.79
CA THR A 417 28.92 -21.27 2.80
C THR A 417 28.06 -20.01 2.75
N ARG A 418 27.02 -19.96 1.90
CA ARG A 418 26.14 -18.79 1.79
C ARG A 418 25.19 -18.62 2.98
N SER A 419 24.75 -19.70 3.63
CA SER A 419 23.97 -19.58 4.88
C SER A 419 24.84 -19.09 6.03
N LYS A 420 26.13 -19.48 6.08
CA LYS A 420 27.06 -19.03 7.12
C LYS A 420 27.29 -17.52 7.14
N GLU A 421 27.28 -16.83 6.00
CA GLU A 421 27.40 -15.36 5.98
C GLU A 421 26.28 -14.68 6.80
N VAL A 422 25.05 -15.15 6.63
CA VAL A 422 23.88 -14.64 7.36
C VAL A 422 23.92 -15.08 8.82
N ASP A 423 24.24 -16.35 9.09
CA ASP A 423 24.34 -16.94 10.43
C ASP A 423 25.38 -16.19 11.29
N THR A 424 26.59 -15.95 10.75
CA THR A 424 27.65 -15.15 11.38
C THR A 424 27.16 -13.74 11.71
N ARG A 425 26.57 -13.02 10.74
CA ARG A 425 26.07 -11.65 10.98
C ARG A 425 24.97 -11.58 12.04
N LEU A 426 24.10 -12.60 12.11
CA LEU A 426 23.07 -12.69 13.13
C LEU A 426 23.67 -12.92 14.52
N LEU A 427 24.70 -13.77 14.65
CA LEU A 427 25.40 -14.04 15.91
C LEU A 427 26.20 -12.82 16.39
N GLU A 428 27.01 -12.21 15.51
CA GLU A 428 27.80 -11.00 15.80
C GLU A 428 26.89 -9.84 16.27
N GLY A 429 25.76 -9.63 15.61
CA GLY A 429 24.77 -8.62 16.00
C GLY A 429 24.05 -8.93 17.32
N ILE A 430 23.85 -10.20 17.67
CA ILE A 430 23.30 -10.59 18.98
C ILE A 430 24.32 -10.32 20.10
N ASP A 431 25.60 -10.69 19.89
CA ASP A 431 26.67 -10.46 20.85
C ASP A 431 26.90 -8.96 21.09
N GLU A 432 26.86 -8.13 20.05
CA GLU A 432 26.94 -6.65 20.17
C GLU A 432 25.77 -6.07 20.99
N LEU A 433 24.55 -6.57 20.78
CA LEU A 433 23.39 -6.14 21.57
C LEU A 433 23.49 -6.59 23.03
N GLU A 434 23.95 -7.82 23.30
CA GLU A 434 24.19 -8.29 24.66
C GLU A 434 25.25 -7.43 25.39
N LEU A 435 26.35 -7.10 24.72
CA LEU A 435 27.39 -6.21 25.26
C LEU A 435 26.83 -4.81 25.54
N THR A 436 26.06 -4.24 24.61
CA THR A 436 25.40 -2.93 24.76
C THR A 436 24.41 -2.91 25.93
N ILE A 437 23.65 -3.99 26.13
CA ILE A 437 22.75 -4.14 27.28
C ILE A 437 23.55 -4.23 28.59
N LYS A 438 24.63 -5.02 28.64
CA LYS A 438 25.48 -5.17 29.83
C LYS A 438 26.14 -3.85 30.24
N VAL A 439 26.64 -3.06 29.29
CA VAL A 439 27.20 -1.72 29.54
C VAL A 439 26.13 -0.76 30.07
N ASN A 440 24.96 -0.71 29.43
CA ASN A 440 23.87 0.17 29.88
C ASN A 440 23.33 -0.21 31.27
N ILE A 441 23.35 -1.50 31.65
CA ILE A 441 22.99 -1.93 33.00
C ILE A 441 24.09 -1.55 34.01
N GLY A 442 25.36 -1.78 33.69
CA GLY A 442 26.48 -1.41 34.57
C GLY A 442 26.52 0.09 34.89
N LEU A 443 26.35 0.94 33.87
CA LEU A 443 26.27 2.40 34.05
C LEU A 443 25.09 2.84 34.93
N ASN A 444 23.98 2.09 34.98
CA ASN A 444 22.85 2.40 35.87
C ASN A 444 23.09 1.95 37.32
N VAL A 445 24.14 1.16 37.62
CA VAL A 445 24.51 0.73 38.98
C VAL A 445 25.55 1.66 39.60
N GLU A 446 26.36 2.37 38.80
CA GLU A 446 27.34 3.36 39.31
C GLU A 446 26.71 4.72 39.67
N TYR A 447 25.41 4.91 39.44
CA TYR A 447 24.66 6.15 39.71
C TYR A 447 23.49 5.98 40.71
N THR A 448 23.52 4.90 41.52
CA THR A 448 22.53 4.62 42.59
C THR A 448 23.19 4.29 43.92
#